data_AF-A0A951Z7K6-F1
#
_entry.id   AF-A0A951Z7K6-F1
#
_cell.length_a   1.000
_cell.length_b   1.000
_cell.length_c   1.000
_cell.angle_alpha   90.00
_cell.angle_beta   90.00
_cell.angle_gamma   90.00
#
_symmetry.space_group_name_H-M   'P 1'
#
loop_
_entity.id
_entity.type
_entity.pdbx_description
1 polymer ?
#
loop_
_entity_poly.entity_id
_entity_poly.type
_entity_poly.pdbx_seq_one_letter_code
_entity_poly.pdbx_strand_id
1 'polypeptide(L)'
;MMASSYSYLETREGESTRQMFFKGMRKRAWTVVALMRVQKMTPEQIASSHGVPVPAVYEAIEWCDANRELIEREDREELIAASTWRFG
;
A
#
# COMPACT_ATOMS: atom_id res chain seq x y z
N MET A 1 5.31 -6.25 -20.55
CA MET A 1 4.83 -6.99 -19.36
C MET A 1 5.95 -6.97 -18.33
N MET A 2 6.00 -6.00 -17.41
CA MET A 2 6.97 -6.06 -16.32
C MET A 2 6.30 -6.82 -15.17
N ALA A 3 6.62 -8.11 -15.08
CA ALA A 3 6.22 -8.94 -13.95
C ALA A 3 6.91 -8.37 -12.69
N SER A 4 6.14 -7.67 -11.87
CA SER A 4 6.63 -7.08 -10.63
C SER A 4 7.21 -8.19 -9.75
N SER A 5 8.53 -8.22 -9.62
CA SER A 5 9.28 -9.30 -8.95
C SER A 5 9.23 -9.20 -7.42
N TYR A 6 8.11 -8.74 -6.86
CA TYR A 6 7.96 -8.60 -5.41
C TYR A 6 7.54 -9.93 -4.79
N SER A 7 8.30 -10.37 -3.79
CA SER A 7 8.08 -11.66 -3.14
C SER A 7 6.88 -11.62 -2.20
N TYR A 8 6.61 -10.46 -1.59
CA TYR A 8 5.58 -10.29 -0.57
C TYR A 8 4.40 -9.42 -1.01
N LEU A 9 4.51 -8.76 -2.17
CA LEU A 9 3.45 -7.92 -2.70
C LEU A 9 2.77 -8.57 -3.91
N GLU A 10 1.46 -8.40 -4.02
CA GLU A 10 0.65 -8.84 -5.15
C GLU A 10 -0.25 -7.70 -5.66
N THR A 11 -0.47 -7.68 -6.97
CA THR A 11 -1.56 -6.91 -7.57
C THR A 11 -2.81 -7.78 -7.58
N ARG A 12 -3.95 -7.23 -7.19
CA ARG A 12 -5.22 -7.96 -7.22
C ARG A 12 -6.04 -7.56 -8.43
N GLU A 13 -6.19 -8.48 -9.38
CA GLU A 13 -7.13 -8.31 -10.48
C GLU A 13 -8.56 -8.35 -9.94
N GLY A 14 -9.30 -7.25 -10.14
CA GLY A 14 -10.67 -7.09 -9.63
C GLY A 14 -10.86 -5.94 -8.65
N GLU A 15 -9.77 -5.40 -8.08
CA GLU A 15 -9.82 -4.14 -7.35
C GLU A 15 -9.74 -2.95 -8.32
N SER A 16 -10.41 -1.84 -8.00
CA SER A 16 -10.40 -0.62 -8.83
C SER A 16 -9.07 0.14 -8.78
N THR A 17 -8.13 -0.29 -7.94
CA THR A 17 -6.82 0.34 -7.72
C THR A 17 -5.71 -0.52 -8.29
N ARG A 18 -4.67 0.14 -8.83
CA ARG A 18 -3.42 -0.50 -9.25
C ARG A 18 -2.40 -0.61 -8.12
N GLN A 19 -2.79 -0.27 -6.88
CA GLN A 19 -1.92 -0.41 -5.72
C GLN A 19 -1.65 -1.88 -5.40
N MET A 20 -0.44 -2.15 -4.92
CA MET A 20 -0.06 -3.48 -4.46
C MET A 20 -0.53 -3.74 -3.02
N PHE A 21 -0.86 -5.00 -2.76
CA PHE A 21 -1.31 -5.52 -1.48
C PHE A 21 -0.27 -6.50 -0.93
N PHE A 22 -0.20 -6.62 0.39
CA PHE A 22 0.56 -7.70 1.01
C PHE A 22 -0.12 -9.05 0.72
N LYS A 23 0.65 -10.03 0.26
CA LYS A 23 0.17 -11.39 -0.04
C LYS A 23 -0.51 -12.00 1.19
N GLY A 24 -1.70 -12.57 0.96
CA GLY A 24 -2.49 -13.18 2.03
C GLY A 24 -3.12 -12.18 3.01
N MET A 25 -2.99 -10.87 2.76
CA MET A 25 -3.60 -9.82 3.59
C MET A 25 -4.47 -8.90 2.74
N ARG A 26 -5.47 -8.25 3.37
CA ARG A 26 -6.30 -7.22 2.72
C ARG A 26 -5.72 -5.80 2.90
N LYS A 27 -4.43 -5.68 3.21
CA LYS A 27 -3.76 -4.40 3.48
C LYS A 27 -2.93 -3.97 2.28
N ARG A 28 -3.10 -2.71 1.87
CA ARG A 28 -2.29 -2.07 0.81
C ARG A 28 -0.89 -1.76 1.33
N ALA A 29 0.11 -1.84 0.45
CA ALA A 29 1.50 -1.46 0.75
C ALA A 29 1.56 -0.02 1.27
N TRP A 30 0.91 0.91 0.56
CA TRP A 30 0.85 2.33 0.94
C TRP A 30 0.29 2.54 2.35
N THR A 31 -0.79 1.86 2.73
CA THR A 31 -1.41 2.04 4.05
C THR A 31 -0.45 1.70 5.19
N VAL A 32 0.35 0.64 5.04
CA VAL A 32 1.35 0.26 6.06
C VAL A 32 2.51 1.24 6.09
N VAL A 33 3.03 1.65 4.93
CA VAL A 33 4.14 2.61 4.82
C VAL A 33 3.74 4.00 5.33
N ALA A 34 2.54 4.46 4.99
CA ALA A 34 1.98 5.71 5.47
C ALA A 34 1.79 5.68 7.00
N LEU A 35 1.25 4.59 7.54
CA LEU A 35 1.10 4.42 8.98
C LEU A 35 2.46 4.44 9.70
N MET A 36 3.45 3.73 9.17
CA MET A 36 4.82 3.73 9.68
C MET A 36 5.40 5.15 9.73
N ARG A 37 5.22 5.93 8.66
CA ARG A 37 5.70 7.32 8.57
C ARG A 37 4.98 8.25 9.55
N VAL A 38 3.65 8.13 9.68
CA VAL A 38 2.83 8.94 10.59
C VAL A 38 3.17 8.63 12.05
N GLN A 39 3.29 7.34 12.39
CA GLN A 39 3.61 6.90 13.75
C GLN A 39 5.10 6.93 14.07
N LYS A 40 5.95 7.31 13.10
CA LYS A 40 7.43 7.31 13.21
C LYS A 40 7.98 5.96 13.69
N MET A 41 7.34 4.87 13.28
CA MET A 41 7.77 3.51 13.60
C MET A 41 8.93 3.09 12.70
N THR A 42 9.77 2.18 13.19
CA THR A 42 10.75 1.50 12.34
C THR A 42 10.10 0.40 11.50
N PRO A 43 10.74 -0.04 10.40
CA PRO A 43 10.26 -1.17 9.60
C PRO A 43 10.03 -2.45 10.42
N GLU A 44 10.85 -2.69 11.44
CA GLU A 44 10.74 -3.85 12.34
C GLU A 44 9.53 -3.74 13.27
N GLN A 45 9.26 -2.53 13.79
CA GLN A 45 8.12 -2.28 14.68
C GLN A 45 6.80 -2.44 13.94
N ILE A 46 6.69 -1.85 12.75
CA ILE A 46 5.47 -1.96 11.94
C ILE A 46 5.29 -3.40 11.42
N ALA A 47 6.39 -4.09 11.08
CA ALA A 47 6.36 -5.50 10.71
C ALA A 47 5.76 -6.36 11.84
N SER A 48 6.28 -6.19 13.06
CA SER A 48 5.77 -6.88 14.25
C SER A 48 4.30 -6.54 14.53
N SER A 49 3.94 -5.25 14.48
CA SER A 49 2.56 -4.79 14.73
C SER A 49 1.55 -5.34 13.74
N HIS A 50 1.95 -5.56 12.48
CA HIS A 50 1.08 -6.07 11.42
C HIS A 50 1.22 -7.57 11.18
N GLY A 51 2.13 -8.25 11.89
CA GLY A 51 2.44 -9.66 11.67
C GLY A 51 2.98 -9.95 10.27
N VAL A 52 3.66 -9.00 9.64
CA VAL A 52 4.30 -9.18 8.33
C VAL A 52 5.81 -9.38 8.50
N PRO A 53 6.49 -10.08 7.58
CA PRO A 53 7.94 -10.14 7.57
C PRO A 53 8.55 -8.74 7.38
N VAL A 54 9.65 -8.44 8.08
CA VAL A 54 10.42 -7.19 7.89
C VAL A 54 10.80 -6.97 6.41
N PRO A 55 11.27 -7.99 5.65
CA PRO A 55 11.54 -7.83 4.22
C PRO A 55 10.33 -7.37 3.40
N ALA A 56 9.11 -7.75 3.79
CA ALA A 56 7.89 -7.31 3.12
C ALA A 56 7.65 -5.80 3.31
N VAL A 57 8.00 -5.26 4.47
CA VAL A 57 7.91 -3.82 4.74
C VAL A 57 8.93 -3.06 3.89
N TYR A 58 10.15 -3.56 3.74
CA TYR A 58 11.15 -2.96 2.86
C TYR A 58 10.71 -2.98 1.39
N GLU A 59 10.18 -4.10 0.89
CA GLU A 59 9.60 -4.17 -0.46
C GLU A 59 8.45 -3.15 -0.63
N ALA A 60 7.59 -3.00 0.38
CA ALA A 60 6.51 -2.03 0.36
C ALA A 60 7.02 -0.59 0.31
N ILE A 61 8.07 -0.26 1.07
CA ILE A 61 8.71 1.06 1.04
C ILE A 61 9.28 1.34 -0.35
N GLU A 62 10.05 0.40 -0.91
CA GLU A 62 10.65 0.54 -2.24
C GLU A 62 9.57 0.75 -3.31
N TRP A 63 8.53 -0.08 -3.31
CA TRP A 63 7.42 0.04 -4.24
C TRP A 63 6.70 1.37 -4.09
N CYS A 64 6.43 1.82 -2.86
CA CYS A 64 5.78 3.09 -2.59
C CYS A 64 6.61 4.30 -3.04
N ASP A 65 7.93 4.24 -2.90
CA ASP A 65 8.80 5.33 -3.35
C ASP A 65 8.94 5.35 -4.88
N ALA A 66 8.96 4.19 -5.53
CA ALA A 66 8.97 4.10 -7.00
C ALA A 66 7.63 4.48 -7.65
N ASN A 67 6.50 4.32 -6.95
CA ASN A 67 5.14 4.51 -7.49
C ASN A 67 4.36 5.62 -6.80
N ARG A 68 5.05 6.58 -6.18
CA ARG A 68 4.41 7.65 -5.37
C ARG A 68 3.34 8.42 -6.14
N GLU A 69 3.60 8.79 -7.39
CA GLU A 69 2.64 9.53 -8.23
C GLU A 69 1.36 8.74 -8.53
N LEU A 70 1.47 7.41 -8.71
CA LEU A 70 0.33 6.53 -8.91
C LEU A 70 -0.52 6.48 -7.64
N ILE A 71 0.12 6.28 -6.49
CA ILE A 71 -0.54 6.22 -5.18
C ILE A 71 -1.27 7.52 -4.88
N GLU A 72 -0.60 8.67 -5.03
CA GLU A 72 -1.18 9.98 -4.75
C GLU A 72 -2.38 10.29 -5.64
N ARG A 73 -2.32 9.89 -6.93
CA ARG A 73 -3.44 10.05 -7.85
C ARG A 73 -4.64 9.21 -7.41
N GLU A 74 -4.43 7.92 -7.16
CA GLU A 74 -5.53 7.00 -6.81
C GLU A 74 -6.12 7.34 -5.43
N ASP A 75 -5.30 7.71 -4.44
CA ASP A 75 -5.77 8.12 -3.12
C ASP A 75 -6.60 9.40 -3.19
N ARG A 76 -6.22 10.36 -4.05
CA ARG A 76 -7.01 11.57 -4.32
C ARG A 76 -8.34 11.24 -5.00
N GLU A 77 -8.34 10.36 -5.99
CA GLU A 77 -9.55 9.92 -6.69
C GLU A 77 -10.52 9.20 -5.73
N GLU A 78 -10.00 8.34 -4.86
CA GLU A 78 -10.79 7.67 -3.80
C GLU A 78 -11.39 8.68 -2.82
N LEU A 79 -10.62 9.68 -2.37
CA LEU A 79 -11.11 10.72 -1.46
C LEU A 79 -12.22 11.56 -2.09
N ILE A 80 -12.08 11.94 -3.37
CA ILE A 80 -13.11 12.66 -4.11
C ILE A 80 -14.36 11.79 -4.23
N ALA A 81 -14.22 10.54 -4.67
CA ALA A 81 -15.35 9.62 -4.80
C ALA A 81 -16.10 9.46 -3.46
N ALA A 82 -15.38 9.18 -2.37
CA ALA A 82 -15.95 9.05 -1.02
C ALA A 82 -16.67 10.33 -0.55
N SER A 83 -16.17 11.51 -0.91
CA SER A 83 -16.82 12.79 -0.61
C SER A 83 -18.13 12.97 -1.37
N THR A 84 -18.18 12.51 -2.62
CA THR A 84 -19.36 12.63 -3.50
C THR A 84 -20.52 11.72 -3.06
N TRP A 85 -20.23 10.55 -2.47
CA TRP A 85 -21.26 9.65 -1.91
C TRP A 85 -21.96 10.20 -0.67
N ARG A 86 -21.34 11.13 0.07
CA ARG A 86 -21.91 11.67 1.32
C ARG A 86 -23.02 12.72 1.07
N PHE A 87 -23.20 13.15 -0.18
CA PHE A 87 -24.16 14.18 -0.57
C PHE A 87 -25.09 13.73 -1.71
N GLY A 88 -25.16 12.43 -2.00
CA GLY A 88 -26.07 11.83 -2.98
C GLY A 88 -27.33 11.27 -2.35
#